data_AF-A1XRN0-F1
#
_entry.id   AF-A1XRN0-F1
#
_cell.length_a   1.000
_cell.length_b   1.000
_cell.length_c   1.000
_cell.angle_alpha   90.00
_cell.angle_beta   90.00
_cell.angle_gamma   90.00
#
_symmetry.space_group_name_H-M   'P 1'
#
loop_
_entity.id
_entity.type
_entity.pdbx_description
1 polymer ?
#
loop_
_entity_poly.entity_id
_entity_poly.type
_entity_poly.pdbx_seq_one_letter_code
_entity_poly.pdbx_strand_id
1 'polypeptide(L)'
;EVALIIFSNKGKLSEYSTDSRMERILEQYERCTFAAEEFLTIDPESQGSLPLESRKLKARIEVLQKNQRNLMGEGLDSMSVKEIHNLEQQLDASLKQIRSRKNQLIYESISDLQRKEKALQEQNNQLGKNIKEKEKALTQQQTHWEQPNQGQNSPSFLLSQTLPSLNIGGPYQARSSREEYEGAQPQIRPNTLMPPWMLRHVNS
;
A
#
# COMPACT_ATOMS: atom_id res chain seq x y z
N GLU A 1 27.37 -5.66 46.18
CA GLU A 1 27.24 -7.12 46.03
C GLU A 1 26.33 -7.38 44.83
N VAL A 2 26.65 -8.35 43.98
CA VAL A 2 25.87 -8.66 42.78
C VAL A 2 25.64 -10.17 42.72
N ALA A 3 24.42 -10.57 42.37
CA ALA A 3 24.08 -11.96 42.09
C ALA A 3 23.41 -12.05 40.71
N LEU A 4 23.62 -13.17 40.02
CA LEU A 4 23.00 -13.50 38.75
C LEU A 4 22.46 -14.92 38.83
N ILE A 5 21.17 -15.08 38.53
CA ILE A 5 20.49 -16.36 38.48
C ILE A 5 19.91 -16.54 37.07
N ILE A 6 20.25 -17.63 36.41
CA ILE A 6 19.82 -17.95 35.05
C ILE A 6 19.06 -19.27 35.06
N PHE A 7 17.84 -19.25 34.52
CA PHE A 7 17.02 -20.44 34.30
C PHE A 7 17.00 -20.80 32.81
N SER A 8 17.44 -22.01 32.47
CA SER A 8 17.30 -22.55 31.11
C SER A 8 15.89 -23.12 30.89
N ASN A 9 15.41 -23.06 29.65
CA ASN A 9 14.19 -23.76 29.22
C ASN A 9 14.24 -25.29 29.41
N LYS A 10 15.42 -25.88 29.67
CA LYS A 10 15.59 -27.30 30.04
C LYS A 10 15.57 -27.55 31.56
N GLY A 11 15.26 -26.53 32.37
CA GLY A 11 15.19 -26.64 33.83
C GLY A 11 16.54 -26.58 34.55
N LYS A 12 17.63 -26.23 33.86
CA LYS A 12 18.94 -26.03 34.50
C LYS A 12 19.01 -24.65 35.16
N LEU A 13 19.38 -24.63 36.43
CA LEU A 13 19.70 -23.44 37.21
C LEU A 13 21.21 -23.20 37.17
N SER A 14 21.61 -21.97 36.87
CA SER A 14 23.01 -21.52 36.94
C SER A 14 23.07 -20.22 37.71
N GLU A 15 23.98 -20.15 38.66
CA GLU A 15 24.06 -19.01 39.57
C GLU A 15 25.49 -18.50 39.72
N TYR A 16 25.60 -17.20 39.98
CA TYR A 16 26.83 -16.51 40.28
C TYR A 16 26.57 -15.46 41.36
N SER A 17 27.48 -15.31 42.32
CA SER A 17 27.43 -14.23 43.31
C SER A 17 28.82 -13.71 43.60
N THR A 18 28.93 -12.40 43.88
CA THR A 18 30.15 -11.82 44.45
C THR A 18 30.51 -12.52 45.77
N ASP A 19 31.76 -12.95 45.91
CA ASP A 19 32.31 -13.64 47.08
C ASP A 19 31.57 -14.92 47.53
N SER A 20 30.85 -15.59 46.62
CA SER A 20 30.07 -16.81 46.89
C SER A 20 29.02 -16.65 48.02
N ARG A 21 28.45 -15.45 48.17
CA ARG A 21 27.47 -15.10 49.22
C ARG A 21 26.03 -15.03 48.72
N MET A 22 25.61 -15.98 47.90
CA MET A 22 24.25 -16.00 47.32
C MET A 22 23.15 -15.88 48.37
N GLU A 23 23.19 -16.71 49.42
CA GLU A 23 22.19 -16.70 50.49
C GLU A 23 22.06 -15.34 51.17
N ARG A 24 23.18 -14.67 51.46
CA ARG A 24 23.15 -13.34 52.10
C ARG A 24 22.58 -12.27 51.19
N ILE A 25 22.87 -12.34 49.89
CA ILE A 25 22.33 -11.39 48.91
C ILE A 25 20.83 -11.62 48.74
N LEU A 26 20.37 -12.88 48.71
CA LEU A 26 18.95 -13.22 48.66
C LEU A 26 18.22 -12.82 49.94
N GLU A 27 18.81 -13.08 51.11
CA GLU A 27 18.26 -12.68 52.40
C GLU A 27 18.20 -11.15 52.53
N GLN A 28 19.24 -10.44 52.06
CA GLN A 28 19.22 -8.98 52.00
C GLN A 28 18.20 -8.47 50.99
N TYR A 29 18.01 -9.14 49.85
CA TYR A 29 16.97 -8.81 48.89
C TYR A 29 15.59 -8.99 49.50
N GLU A 30 15.32 -10.14 50.13
CA GLU A 30 14.06 -10.43 50.82
C GLU A 30 13.80 -9.42 51.94
N ARG A 31 14.81 -9.14 52.78
CA ARG A 31 14.73 -8.09 53.79
C ARG A 31 14.54 -6.71 53.19
N CYS A 32 15.16 -6.37 52.05
CA CYS A 32 14.97 -5.07 51.38
C CYS A 32 13.62 -4.98 50.68
N THR A 33 13.06 -6.06 50.15
CA THR A 33 11.73 -6.06 49.54
C THR A 33 10.65 -6.04 50.62
N PHE A 34 10.82 -6.81 51.69
CA PHE A 34 9.90 -6.81 52.83
C PHE A 34 10.03 -5.52 53.63
N ALA A 35 11.24 -5.02 53.87
CA ALA A 35 11.45 -3.69 54.44
C ALA A 35 11.13 -2.57 53.46
N ALA A 36 11.12 -2.76 52.14
CA ALA A 36 10.52 -1.77 51.24
C ALA A 36 9.00 -1.75 51.43
N GLU A 37 8.36 -2.92 51.60
CA GLU A 37 6.95 -3.01 51.99
C GLU A 37 6.68 -2.47 53.40
N GLU A 38 7.63 -2.56 54.34
CA GLU A 38 7.51 -2.10 55.73
C GLU A 38 8.02 -0.65 55.93
N PHE A 39 8.91 -0.12 55.09
CA PHE A 39 9.30 1.30 55.05
C PHE A 39 8.24 2.13 54.31
N LEU A 40 7.50 1.48 53.40
CA LEU A 40 6.13 1.85 53.05
C LEU A 40 5.13 1.64 54.20
N THR A 41 5.56 1.37 55.44
CA THR A 41 4.74 1.42 56.68
C THR A 41 5.29 2.34 57.78
N ILE A 42 6.50 2.92 57.62
CA ILE A 42 7.15 3.75 58.66
C ILE A 42 7.21 5.27 58.35
N ASP A 43 7.09 5.73 57.10
CA ASP A 43 6.96 7.18 56.80
C ASP A 43 5.48 7.63 56.69
N PRO A 44 4.88 8.31 57.69
CA PRO A 44 3.44 8.59 57.73
C PRO A 44 2.95 9.59 56.67
N GLU A 45 3.83 10.35 56.01
CA GLU A 45 3.42 11.39 55.05
C GLU A 45 3.45 10.91 53.58
N SER A 46 4.33 9.95 53.23
CA SER A 46 4.43 9.42 51.85
C SER A 46 3.71 8.09 51.63
N GLN A 47 3.30 7.42 52.70
CA GLN A 47 2.73 6.07 52.72
C GLN A 47 1.33 5.90 52.17
N GLY A 48 0.48 6.88 52.40
CA GLY A 48 -0.89 6.84 51.92
C GLY A 48 -0.97 6.92 50.40
N SER A 49 0.14 7.24 49.73
CA SER A 49 0.19 7.53 48.30
C SER A 49 0.31 6.26 47.46
N LEU A 50 1.41 5.52 47.50
CA LEU A 50 1.75 4.57 46.42
C LEU A 50 0.79 3.35 46.31
N PRO A 51 0.44 2.64 47.40
CA PRO A 51 -0.56 1.56 47.35
C PRO A 51 -1.99 2.07 47.10
N LEU A 52 -2.31 3.30 47.51
CA LEU A 52 -3.58 3.94 47.23
C LEU A 52 -3.68 4.38 45.76
N GLU A 53 -2.63 4.98 45.21
CA GLU A 53 -2.52 5.36 43.80
C GLU A 53 -2.61 4.12 42.90
N SER A 54 -1.98 3.01 43.29
CA SER A 54 -2.13 1.73 42.59
C SER A 54 -3.60 1.24 42.60
N ARG A 55 -4.28 1.28 43.76
CA ARG A 55 -5.71 0.94 43.86
C ARG A 55 -6.59 1.87 43.04
N LYS A 56 -6.33 3.18 43.06
CA LYS A 56 -7.05 4.18 42.25
C LYS A 56 -6.86 3.90 40.76
N LEU A 57 -5.63 3.60 40.33
CA LEU A 57 -5.33 3.26 38.94
C LEU A 57 -6.05 1.98 38.52
N LYS A 58 -6.01 0.93 39.34
CA LYS A 58 -6.72 -0.32 39.08
C LYS A 58 -8.23 -0.09 38.94
N ALA A 59 -8.85 0.68 39.83
CA ALA A 59 -10.26 1.04 39.73
C ALA A 59 -10.58 1.81 38.44
N ARG A 60 -9.72 2.73 38.01
CA ARG A 60 -9.87 3.43 36.72
C ARG A 60 -9.82 2.47 35.54
N ILE A 61 -8.88 1.52 35.54
CA ILE A 61 -8.78 0.49 34.49
C ILE A 61 -10.05 -0.35 34.43
N GLU A 62 -10.56 -0.79 35.57
CA GLU A 62 -11.80 -1.60 35.64
C GLU A 62 -13.00 -0.83 35.09
N VAL A 63 -13.13 0.46 35.42
CA VAL A 63 -14.18 1.32 34.86
C VAL A 63 -14.04 1.47 33.35
N LEU A 64 -12.83 1.71 32.83
CA LEU A 64 -12.58 1.82 31.39
C LEU A 64 -12.89 0.52 30.65
N GLN A 65 -12.47 -0.62 31.19
CA GLN A 65 -12.76 -1.94 30.61
C GLN A 65 -14.25 -2.26 30.64
N LYS A 66 -14.95 -1.90 31.72
CA LYS A 66 -16.41 -2.01 31.78
C LYS A 66 -17.06 -1.11 30.71
N ASN A 67 -16.64 0.13 30.59
CA ASN A 67 -17.15 1.06 29.59
C ASN A 67 -16.94 0.53 28.16
N GLN A 68 -15.75 0.01 27.86
CA GLN A 68 -15.45 -0.61 26.58
C GLN A 68 -16.38 -1.79 26.27
N ARG A 69 -16.57 -2.71 27.22
CA ARG A 69 -17.50 -3.84 27.05
C ARG A 69 -18.92 -3.36 26.78
N ASN A 70 -19.40 -2.37 27.54
CA ASN A 70 -20.70 -1.78 27.32
C ASN A 70 -20.84 -1.19 25.91
N LEU A 71 -19.84 -0.43 25.44
CA LEU A 71 -19.80 0.11 24.06
C LEU A 71 -19.81 -1.00 22.99
N MET A 72 -19.29 -2.18 23.30
CA MET A 72 -19.34 -3.37 22.45
C MET A 72 -20.66 -4.15 22.56
N GLY A 73 -21.59 -3.69 23.39
CA GLY A 73 -22.89 -4.34 23.62
C GLY A 73 -22.85 -5.49 24.62
N GLU A 74 -21.78 -5.61 25.41
CA GLU A 74 -21.60 -6.67 26.41
C GLU A 74 -21.94 -6.16 27.83
N GLY A 75 -22.40 -7.04 28.72
CA GLY A 75 -22.61 -6.72 30.15
C GLY A 75 -23.74 -5.73 30.43
N LEU A 76 -24.68 -5.56 29.50
CA LEU A 76 -25.77 -4.59 29.56
C LEU A 76 -26.84 -4.94 30.60
N ASP A 77 -26.93 -6.19 31.04
CA ASP A 77 -27.93 -6.66 32.02
C ASP A 77 -27.84 -5.91 33.37
N SER A 78 -26.65 -5.38 33.68
CA SER A 78 -26.39 -4.61 34.90
C SER A 78 -26.67 -3.10 34.76
N MET A 79 -27.06 -2.64 33.57
CA MET A 79 -27.32 -1.23 33.27
C MET A 79 -28.80 -0.90 33.41
N SER A 80 -29.09 0.31 33.86
CA SER A 80 -30.44 0.85 33.83
C SER A 80 -30.85 1.25 32.41
N VAL A 81 -32.16 1.30 32.16
CA VAL A 81 -32.74 1.74 30.87
C VAL A 81 -32.23 3.13 30.46
N LYS A 82 -32.07 4.03 31.42
CA LYS A 82 -31.54 5.39 31.17
C LYS A 82 -30.08 5.35 30.70
N GLU A 83 -29.25 4.51 31.29
CA GLU A 83 -27.84 4.37 30.90
C GLU A 83 -27.72 3.73 29.52
N ILE A 84 -28.55 2.72 29.21
CA ILE A 84 -28.61 2.10 27.88
C ILE A 84 -29.02 3.14 26.83
N HIS A 85 -30.05 3.93 27.10
CA HIS A 85 -30.50 4.97 26.18
C HIS A 85 -29.41 6.04 25.94
N ASN A 86 -28.66 6.43 26.97
CA ASN A 86 -27.54 7.36 26.82
C ASN A 86 -26.40 6.75 25.99
N LEU A 87 -26.09 5.46 26.20
CA LEU A 87 -25.09 4.73 25.45
C LEU A 87 -25.45 4.65 23.96
N GLU A 88 -26.72 4.36 23.65
CA GLU A 88 -27.24 4.33 22.28
C GLU A 88 -27.09 5.70 21.59
N GLN A 89 -27.48 6.79 22.26
CA GLN A 89 -27.31 8.14 21.72
C GLN A 89 -25.84 8.48 21.47
N GLN A 90 -24.94 8.10 22.38
CA GLN A 90 -23.50 8.32 22.23
C GLN A 90 -22.94 7.57 21.02
N LEU A 91 -23.35 6.31 20.82
CA LEU A 91 -22.93 5.47 19.69
C LEU A 91 -23.46 6.03 18.36
N ASP A 92 -24.73 6.42 18.29
CA ASP A 92 -25.33 7.00 17.09
C ASP A 92 -24.64 8.32 16.69
N ALA A 93 -24.41 9.22 17.65
CA ALA A 93 -23.72 10.48 17.41
C ALA A 93 -22.28 10.26 16.91
N SER A 94 -21.53 9.37 17.57
CA SER A 94 -20.14 9.05 17.17
C SER A 94 -20.09 8.39 15.80
N LEU A 95 -21.02 7.48 15.50
CA LEU A 95 -21.11 6.82 14.20
C LEU A 95 -21.43 7.81 13.07
N LYS A 96 -22.35 8.76 13.31
CA LYS A 96 -22.63 9.87 12.38
C LYS A 96 -21.38 10.69 12.12
N GLN A 97 -20.62 11.04 13.16
CA GLN A 97 -19.38 11.80 13.02
C GLN A 97 -18.32 11.03 12.21
N ILE A 98 -18.12 9.74 12.49
CA ILE A 98 -17.18 8.87 11.76
C ILE A 98 -17.56 8.80 10.28
N ARG A 99 -18.84 8.56 9.97
CA ARG A 99 -19.34 8.50 8.59
C ARG A 99 -19.14 9.84 7.87
N SER A 100 -19.46 10.95 8.54
CA SER A 100 -19.25 12.29 8.00
C SER A 100 -17.78 12.53 7.66
N ARG A 101 -16.87 12.21 8.58
CA ARG A 101 -15.42 12.38 8.36
C ARG A 101 -14.91 11.49 7.24
N LYS A 102 -15.34 10.23 7.18
CA LYS A 102 -14.98 9.31 6.10
C LYS A 102 -15.45 9.85 4.74
N ASN A 103 -16.70 10.30 4.64
CA ASN A 103 -17.24 10.86 3.40
C ASN A 103 -16.47 12.11 2.98
N GLN A 104 -16.17 13.01 3.93
CA GLN A 104 -15.37 14.20 3.67
C GLN A 104 -14.01 13.83 3.05
N LEU A 105 -13.27 12.90 3.66
CA LEU A 105 -11.97 12.45 3.15
C LEU A 105 -12.07 11.84 1.74
N ILE A 106 -13.14 11.10 1.46
CA ILE A 106 -13.39 10.54 0.13
C ILE A 106 -13.63 11.67 -0.89
N TYR A 107 -14.43 12.68 -0.55
CA TYR A 107 -14.66 13.83 -1.44
C TYR A 107 -13.39 14.64 -1.69
N GLU A 108 -12.57 14.84 -0.66
CA GLU A 108 -11.25 15.49 -0.79
C GLU A 108 -10.36 14.69 -1.76
N SER A 109 -10.29 13.37 -1.59
CA SER A 109 -9.52 12.47 -2.48
C SER A 109 -10.00 12.51 -3.92
N ILE A 110 -11.33 12.45 -4.16
CA ILE A 110 -11.91 12.56 -5.51
C ILE A 110 -11.54 13.90 -6.14
N SER A 111 -11.67 14.99 -5.38
CA SER A 111 -11.36 16.35 -5.86
C SER A 111 -9.89 16.49 -6.26
N ASP A 112 -8.98 15.92 -5.47
CA ASP A 112 -7.55 15.93 -5.78
C ASP A 112 -7.21 15.09 -7.00
N LEU A 113 -7.84 13.92 -7.17
CA LEU A 113 -7.66 13.08 -8.35
C LEU A 113 -8.19 13.77 -9.61
N GLN A 114 -9.37 14.38 -9.55
CA GLN A 114 -9.93 15.15 -10.66
C GLN A 114 -9.04 16.34 -11.05
N ARG A 115 -8.40 17.01 -10.08
CA ARG A 115 -7.44 18.08 -10.37
C ARG A 115 -6.21 17.55 -11.11
N LYS A 116 -5.68 16.39 -10.67
CA LYS A 116 -4.55 15.73 -11.33
C LYS A 116 -4.89 15.26 -12.74
N GLU A 117 -6.07 14.66 -12.92
CA GLU A 117 -6.58 14.25 -14.23
C GLU A 117 -6.62 15.43 -15.21
N LYS A 118 -7.22 16.56 -14.80
CA LYS A 118 -7.27 17.78 -15.63
C LYS A 118 -5.87 18.31 -15.98
N ALA A 119 -4.96 18.34 -15.01
CA ALA A 119 -3.59 18.80 -15.25
C ALA A 119 -2.84 17.90 -16.26
N LEU A 120 -2.97 16.58 -16.12
CA LEU A 120 -2.37 15.61 -17.04
C LEU A 120 -3.00 15.70 -18.43
N GLN A 121 -4.32 15.89 -18.51
CA GLN A 121 -5.02 16.05 -19.77
C GLN A 121 -4.54 17.30 -20.52
N GLU A 122 -4.33 18.41 -19.81
CA GLU A 122 -3.78 19.62 -20.41
C GLU A 122 -2.34 19.42 -20.91
N GLN A 123 -1.49 18.75 -20.12
CA GLN A 123 -0.12 18.43 -20.56
C GLN A 123 -0.11 17.53 -21.81
N ASN A 124 -0.96 16.50 -21.84
CA ASN A 124 -1.11 15.63 -23.01
C ASN A 124 -1.60 16.40 -24.24
N ASN A 125 -2.55 17.32 -24.07
CA ASN A 125 -3.02 18.17 -25.16
C ASN A 125 -1.89 19.04 -25.72
N GLN A 126 -1.06 19.64 -24.85
CA GLN A 126 0.07 20.46 -25.25
C GLN A 126 1.14 19.63 -25.99
N LEU A 127 1.48 18.45 -25.46
CA LEU A 127 2.41 17.54 -26.14
C LEU A 127 1.88 17.11 -27.51
N GLY A 128 0.58 16.80 -27.61
CA GLY A 128 -0.07 16.46 -28.87
C GLY A 128 0.00 17.59 -29.91
N LYS A 129 -0.13 18.86 -29.48
CA LYS A 129 0.08 20.03 -30.37
C LYS A 129 1.53 20.13 -30.83
N ASN A 130 2.49 20.02 -29.89
CA ASN A 130 3.91 20.10 -30.19
C ASN A 130 4.37 19.00 -31.17
N ILE A 131 3.83 17.79 -31.06
CA ILE A 131 4.11 16.69 -32.00
C ILE A 131 3.61 17.07 -33.40
N LYS A 132 2.36 17.51 -33.53
CA LYS A 132 1.78 17.92 -34.82
C LYS A 132 2.54 19.08 -35.47
N GLU A 133 3.02 20.04 -34.68
CA GLU A 133 3.85 21.14 -35.18
C GLU A 133 5.20 20.66 -35.69
N LYS A 134 5.87 19.76 -34.96
CA LYS A 134 7.14 19.16 -35.39
C LYS A 134 6.99 18.31 -36.64
N GLU A 135 5.93 17.51 -36.75
CA GLU A 135 5.63 16.73 -37.95
C GLU A 135 5.45 17.65 -39.16
N LYS A 136 4.67 18.73 -39.03
CA LYS A 136 4.50 19.74 -40.10
C LYS A 136 5.83 20.39 -40.50
N ALA A 137 6.65 20.76 -39.53
CA ALA A 137 7.96 21.36 -39.80
C ALA A 137 8.89 20.39 -40.54
N LEU A 138 8.86 19.10 -40.17
CA LEU A 138 9.64 18.07 -40.84
C LEU A 138 9.16 17.84 -42.28
N THR A 139 7.84 17.76 -42.51
CA THR A 139 7.28 17.67 -43.86
C THR A 139 7.63 18.89 -44.71
N GLN A 140 7.51 20.11 -44.17
CA GLN A 140 7.91 21.33 -44.88
C GLN A 140 9.40 21.34 -45.23
N GLN A 141 10.27 20.91 -44.32
CA GLN A 141 11.69 20.78 -44.59
C GLN A 141 11.96 19.76 -45.72
N GLN A 142 11.28 18.62 -45.71
CA GLN A 142 11.41 17.62 -46.76
C GLN A 142 10.94 18.15 -48.12
N THR A 143 9.79 18.83 -48.17
CA THR A 143 9.30 19.47 -49.40
C THR A 143 10.24 20.56 -49.90
N HIS A 144 10.92 21.29 -49.01
CA HIS A 144 11.92 22.28 -49.40
C HIS A 144 13.17 21.65 -50.04
N TRP A 145 13.64 20.49 -49.55
CA TRP A 145 14.75 19.75 -50.15
C TRP A 145 14.38 19.06 -51.47
N GLU A 146 13.09 18.82 -51.72
CA GLU A 146 12.57 18.21 -52.95
C GLU A 146 12.20 19.24 -54.05
N GLN A 147 12.38 20.55 -53.81
CA GLN A 147 12.23 21.57 -54.86
C GLN A 147 13.38 21.47 -55.88
N PRO A 148 13.12 21.26 -57.18
CA PRO A 148 14.18 21.23 -58.18
C PRO A 148 14.75 22.64 -58.34
N ASN A 149 16.07 22.72 -58.28
CA ASN A 149 16.84 23.91 -58.62
C ASN A 149 16.61 24.22 -60.12
N GLN A 150 15.58 25.00 -60.45
CA GLN A 150 15.38 25.55 -61.80
C GLN A 150 16.39 26.69 -62.03
N GLY A 151 17.64 26.32 -62.24
CA GLY A 151 18.70 27.15 -62.79
C GLY A 151 19.19 26.51 -64.08
N GLN A 152 19.00 27.21 -65.19
CA GLN A 152 19.29 26.78 -66.56
C GLN A 152 20.73 26.27 -66.74
N ASN A 153 20.91 25.02 -67.23
CA ASN A 153 21.67 24.70 -68.46
C ASN A 153 21.90 23.19 -68.69
N SER A 154 21.65 22.80 -69.94
CA SER A 154 22.20 21.67 -70.72
C SER A 154 21.62 20.24 -70.53
N PRO A 155 21.38 19.51 -71.65
CA PRO A 155 20.73 18.21 -71.65
C PRO A 155 21.72 17.03 -71.63
N SER A 156 21.14 15.85 -71.36
CA SER A 156 21.66 14.50 -71.59
C SER A 156 22.76 14.01 -70.64
N PHE A 157 22.42 13.01 -69.83
CA PHE A 157 22.94 11.65 -70.05
C PHE A 157 21.92 10.62 -69.53
N LEU A 158 21.42 9.81 -70.46
CA LEU A 158 20.72 8.57 -70.18
C LEU A 158 21.71 7.62 -69.50
N LEU A 159 21.38 7.15 -68.29
CA LEU A 159 21.95 5.91 -67.77
C LEU A 159 20.87 5.06 -67.09
N SER A 160 20.31 4.19 -67.91
CA SER A 160 20.03 2.78 -67.62
C SER A 160 18.89 2.42 -66.67
N GLN A 161 17.82 1.91 -67.31
CA GLN A 161 16.95 0.85 -66.80
C GLN A 161 17.80 -0.31 -66.22
N THR A 162 17.39 -1.03 -65.17
CA THR A 162 16.36 -2.09 -65.24
C THR A 162 16.07 -2.62 -63.82
N LEU A 163 14.80 -2.88 -63.52
CA LEU A 163 14.36 -3.68 -62.36
C LEU A 163 14.69 -5.16 -62.58
N PRO A 164 14.96 -5.92 -61.50
CA PRO A 164 14.45 -7.29 -61.42
C PRO A 164 13.48 -7.42 -60.24
N SER A 165 12.22 -7.74 -60.56
CA SER A 165 11.30 -8.40 -59.65
C SER A 165 11.84 -9.79 -59.32
N LEU A 166 12.14 -10.06 -58.05
CA LEU A 166 12.45 -11.41 -57.57
C LEU A 166 11.26 -11.94 -56.77
N ASN A 167 10.34 -12.59 -57.48
CA ASN A 167 9.47 -13.60 -56.92
C ASN A 167 9.87 -14.94 -57.57
N ILE A 168 10.69 -15.71 -56.85
CA ILE A 168 11.06 -17.11 -57.10
C ILE A 168 10.95 -17.72 -55.70
N GLY A 169 9.89 -18.46 -55.38
CA GLY A 169 9.57 -19.78 -55.94
C GLY A 169 10.26 -20.83 -55.06
N GLY A 170 9.49 -21.54 -54.21
CA GLY A 170 9.98 -22.69 -53.42
C GLY A 170 10.38 -23.89 -54.29
N PRO A 171 10.52 -25.14 -53.81
CA PRO A 171 10.50 -25.69 -52.44
C PRO A 171 11.79 -26.47 -52.07
N TYR A 172 12.07 -26.68 -50.78
CA TYR A 172 12.87 -27.84 -50.33
C TYR A 172 12.30 -28.42 -49.04
N GLN A 173 12.16 -29.73 -49.06
CA GLN A 173 11.47 -30.59 -48.12
C GLN A 173 12.52 -31.42 -47.39
N ALA A 174 12.48 -31.41 -46.05
CA ALA A 174 12.85 -32.52 -45.17
C ALA A 174 12.55 -32.09 -43.71
N ARG A 175 12.04 -32.89 -42.78
CA ARG A 175 11.28 -34.14 -42.70
C ARG A 175 11.12 -34.35 -41.19
N SER A 176 9.92 -34.78 -40.75
CA SER A 176 9.61 -35.28 -39.39
C SER A 176 9.60 -34.23 -38.27
N SER A 177 8.60 -34.10 -37.40
CA SER A 177 7.52 -34.99 -36.92
C SER A 177 6.48 -34.10 -36.18
N ARG A 178 5.17 -34.16 -36.55
CA ARG A 178 4.06 -34.81 -35.79
C ARG A 178 3.68 -34.08 -34.49
N GLU A 179 2.44 -33.68 -34.16
CA GLU A 179 1.03 -33.92 -34.59
C GLU A 179 0.23 -32.63 -34.24
N GLU A 180 -0.54 -32.02 -35.17
CA GLU A 180 -2.01 -32.16 -35.39
C GLU A 180 -2.85 -31.84 -34.14
N TYR A 181 -3.87 -30.96 -34.17
CA TYR A 181 -5.10 -30.93 -34.99
C TYR A 181 -5.63 -29.47 -35.13
N GLU A 182 -5.71 -28.90 -36.36
CA GLU A 182 -6.90 -28.73 -37.25
C GLU A 182 -8.09 -27.90 -36.68
N GLY A 183 -8.70 -26.94 -37.40
CA GLY A 183 -8.84 -26.83 -38.85
C GLY A 183 -9.12 -25.42 -39.43
N ALA A 184 -9.23 -25.39 -40.76
CA ALA A 184 -9.25 -24.24 -41.65
C ALA A 184 -10.68 -23.80 -42.07
N GLN A 185 -10.89 -22.51 -42.37
CA GLN A 185 -11.40 -21.95 -43.65
C GLN A 185 -11.86 -20.46 -43.52
N PRO A 186 -11.99 -19.71 -44.64
CA PRO A 186 -11.52 -18.33 -44.75
C PRO A 186 -12.63 -17.28 -44.56
N GLN A 187 -12.29 -16.14 -43.97
CA GLN A 187 -13.15 -14.96 -43.98
C GLN A 187 -12.33 -13.69 -44.24
N ILE A 188 -12.80 -12.98 -45.25
CA ILE A 188 -12.40 -11.66 -45.73
C ILE A 188 -12.35 -10.71 -44.53
N ARG A 189 -11.17 -10.16 -44.23
CA ARG A 189 -11.00 -9.22 -43.11
C ARG A 189 -11.33 -7.80 -43.57
N PRO A 190 -12.36 -7.13 -43.04
CA PRO A 190 -12.36 -5.68 -43.05
C PRO A 190 -11.39 -5.19 -41.96
N ASN A 191 -10.65 -4.14 -42.30
CA ASN A 191 -9.66 -3.48 -41.44
C ASN A 191 -10.20 -3.20 -40.02
N THR A 192 -9.75 -3.97 -39.03
CA THR A 192 -10.03 -3.68 -37.62
C THR A 192 -8.97 -2.72 -37.07
N LEU A 193 -9.33 -1.44 -37.04
CA LEU A 193 -8.52 -0.30 -36.59
C LEU A 193 -8.48 -0.19 -35.05
N MET A 194 -8.30 -1.29 -34.31
CA MET A 194 -8.25 -1.26 -32.85
C MET A 194 -7.20 -2.20 -32.25
N PRO A 195 -6.25 -1.69 -31.44
CA PRO A 195 -5.18 -2.48 -30.84
C PRO A 195 -5.66 -3.41 -29.70
N PRO A 196 -4.89 -4.49 -29.40
CA PRO A 196 -5.34 -5.65 -28.61
C PRO A 196 -5.63 -5.40 -27.12
N TRP A 197 -5.26 -4.23 -26.57
CA TRP A 197 -5.48 -3.90 -25.15
C TRP A 197 -6.89 -3.38 -24.85
N MET A 198 -7.68 -3.03 -25.87
CA MET A 198 -9.07 -2.53 -25.70
C MET A 198 -10.11 -3.63 -25.57
N LEU A 199 -9.75 -4.89 -25.79
CA LEU A 199 -10.65 -6.01 -25.58
C LEU A 199 -10.49 -6.50 -24.14
N ARG A 200 -11.09 -5.77 -23.18
CA ARG A 200 -11.30 -6.27 -21.82
C ARG A 200 -12.60 -7.06 -21.82
N HIS A 201 -12.47 -8.38 -21.79
CA HIS A 201 -13.58 -9.32 -21.68
C HIS A 201 -14.40 -9.03 -20.40
N VAL A 202 -15.70 -8.79 -20.58
CA VAL A 202 -16.72 -8.98 -19.55
C VAL A 202 -17.19 -10.42 -19.68
N ASN A 203 -16.94 -11.23 -18.66
CA ASN A 203 -17.66 -12.44 -18.26
C ASN A 203 -17.34 -12.56 -16.76
N SER A 204 -18.29 -12.30 -15.85
CA SER A 204 -19.27 -13.28 -15.30
C SER A 204 -18.57 -14.52 -14.72
#